data_AF-A0A2V8T0F2-F1
#
_entry.id   AF-A0A2V8T0F2-F1
#
_cell.length_a   1.000
_cell.length_b   1.000
_cell.length_c   1.000
_cell.angle_alpha   90.00
_cell.angle_beta   90.00
_cell.angle_gamma   90.00
#
_symmetry.space_group_name_H-M   'P 1'
#
loop_
_entity.id
_entity.type
_entity.pdbx_description
1 polymer ?
#
loop_
_entity_poly.entity_id
_entity_poly.type
_entity_poly.pdbx_seq_one_letter_code
_entity_poly.pdbx_strand_id
1 'polypeptide(L)'
;MDQRTFKTLDLEALIGLLARHVQTPLGRKRVIALLPSTDRDHINGELDRTTECVNYLSTGGSFGLSDLADPEESMAELQVQGTSLEPLQILALQRLISVGMDVRAQFGDLEIRGRYPQLSAIAGRVPDLRRMLASIRGKVLPTGEIDDSASPVLRRIRRELNERRARIYRNLESLMHERAPSAIQEDIVTVRNGRFVIPVRTDSRGQVPGVMHGLSSSGQTTFVEPLTIIDQNNEMVRLREEEEIEIARILLEITEAFRANLSGIAAVADALAEIDFTHAKARLSVEFNCARPAMIEDSALLLEDARHLLLEHQLKLAGGKAVPISLEMDAAHQTVVISGPNAGGKTVVLKTVGLIALMAQSGLYVPATRATLPVFTQVLADIGDQQSIAANLSTFTSHMRNIAEMAESVSPPALILLDEVGTGTDPDEGAALGVAIVDFFHRKGATTIATTHYNPLKTWASQAEGVLNASVEFDEVTLRPTYR
;
A
#
# COMPACT_ATOMS: atom_id res chain seq x y z
N MET A 1 -10.76 -14.20 15.33
CA MET A 1 -11.91 -13.64 14.60
C MET A 1 -12.02 -14.31 13.25
N ASP A 2 -13.23 -14.42 12.69
CA ASP A 2 -13.47 -15.13 11.43
C ASP A 2 -13.61 -14.20 10.22
N GLN A 3 -13.44 -14.77 9.02
CA GLN A 3 -13.51 -14.03 7.75
C GLN A 3 -14.93 -13.51 7.46
N ARG A 4 -15.95 -14.20 7.98
CA ARG A 4 -17.36 -13.80 7.83
C ARG A 4 -17.60 -12.46 8.51
N THR A 5 -17.14 -12.29 9.74
CA THR A 5 -17.25 -11.04 10.51
C THR A 5 -16.56 -9.88 9.80
N PHE A 6 -15.37 -10.11 9.26
CA PHE A 6 -14.64 -9.08 8.50
C PHE A 6 -15.41 -8.59 7.28
N LYS A 7 -16.09 -9.50 6.59
CA LYS A 7 -16.97 -9.14 5.47
C LYS A 7 -18.22 -8.40 5.95
N THR A 8 -18.89 -8.91 6.98
CA THR A 8 -20.13 -8.30 7.53
C THR A 8 -19.91 -6.88 8.05
N LEU A 9 -18.74 -6.62 8.65
CA LEU A 9 -18.36 -5.32 9.21
C LEU A 9 -17.50 -4.48 8.26
N ASP A 10 -17.44 -4.84 6.97
CA ASP A 10 -16.79 -4.06 5.92
C ASP A 10 -15.29 -3.75 6.16
N LEU A 11 -14.55 -4.66 6.81
CA LEU A 11 -13.11 -4.50 7.08
C LEU A 11 -12.29 -4.36 5.79
N GLU A 12 -12.65 -5.11 4.74
CA GLU A 12 -11.97 -5.01 3.43
C GLU A 12 -12.11 -3.60 2.82
N ALA A 13 -13.28 -2.97 2.97
CA ALA A 13 -13.50 -1.60 2.51
C ALA A 13 -12.71 -0.58 3.34
N LEU A 14 -12.58 -0.81 4.66
CA LEU A 14 -11.69 -0.02 5.52
C LEU A 14 -10.22 -0.14 5.07
N ILE A 15 -9.74 -1.36 4.80
CA ILE A 15 -8.39 -1.60 4.28
C ILE A 15 -8.18 -0.87 2.95
N GLY A 16 -9.18 -0.91 2.06
CA GLY A 16 -9.17 -0.15 0.81
C GLY A 16 -9.09 1.37 1.00
N LEU A 17 -9.79 1.91 2.00
CA LEU A 17 -9.72 3.33 2.37
C LEU A 17 -8.34 3.68 2.95
N LEU A 18 -7.81 2.88 3.88
CA LEU A 18 -6.47 3.07 4.46
C LEU A 18 -5.37 3.01 3.39
N ALA A 19 -5.49 2.11 2.41
CA ALA A 19 -4.53 1.95 1.32
C ALA A 19 -4.38 3.19 0.42
N ARG A 20 -5.32 4.15 0.48
CA ARG A 20 -5.23 5.43 -0.25
C ARG A 20 -4.22 6.40 0.38
N HIS A 21 -3.81 6.16 1.62
CA HIS A 21 -2.84 7.00 2.34
C HIS A 21 -1.41 6.49 2.30
N VAL A 22 -1.21 5.29 1.75
CA VAL A 22 0.08 4.64 1.56
C VAL A 22 0.80 5.25 0.36
N GLN A 23 2.11 5.45 0.46
CA GLN A 23 2.93 6.04 -0.60
C GLN A 23 3.78 5.01 -1.37
N THR A 24 4.02 3.84 -0.79
CA THR A 24 4.94 2.83 -1.32
C THR A 24 4.27 1.47 -1.54
N PRO A 25 4.76 0.65 -2.50
CA PRO A 25 4.29 -0.73 -2.67
C PRO A 25 4.47 -1.58 -1.41
N LEU A 26 5.57 -1.39 -0.67
CA LEU A 26 5.87 -2.14 0.55
C LEU A 26 4.91 -1.81 1.70
N GLY A 27 4.61 -0.52 1.91
CA GLY A 27 3.59 -0.09 2.86
C GLY A 27 2.20 -0.65 2.49
N ARG A 28 1.92 -0.78 1.18
CA ARG A 28 0.64 -1.31 0.70
C ARG A 28 0.47 -2.77 1.04
N LYS A 29 1.53 -3.58 0.92
CA LYS A 29 1.53 -4.99 1.37
C LYS A 29 1.18 -5.10 2.85
N ARG A 30 1.73 -4.22 3.70
CA ARG A 30 1.40 -4.17 5.13
C ARG A 30 -0.04 -3.76 5.41
N VAL A 31 -0.59 -2.79 4.70
CA VAL A 31 -2.02 -2.42 4.82
C VAL A 31 -2.93 -3.57 4.43
N ILE A 32 -2.65 -4.27 3.33
CA ILE A 32 -3.47 -5.39 2.86
C ILE A 32 -3.43 -6.56 3.86
N ALA A 33 -2.30 -6.76 4.53
CA ALA A 33 -2.12 -7.79 5.56
C ALA A 33 -2.66 -7.40 6.95
N LEU A 34 -3.27 -6.22 7.10
CA LEU A 34 -3.76 -5.72 8.38
C LEU A 34 -4.90 -6.60 8.91
N LEU A 35 -4.72 -7.10 10.13
CA LEU A 35 -5.72 -7.88 10.85
C LEU A 35 -5.81 -7.40 12.31
N PRO A 36 -7.00 -7.50 12.93
CA PRO A 36 -7.16 -7.25 14.36
C PRO A 36 -6.33 -8.23 15.20
N SER A 37 -5.71 -7.72 16.25
CA SER A 37 -5.00 -8.50 17.27
C SER A 37 -5.85 -8.67 18.53
N THR A 38 -5.55 -9.69 19.33
CA THR A 38 -6.08 -9.87 20.69
C THR A 38 -5.01 -9.63 21.76
N ASP A 39 -3.79 -9.25 21.35
CA ASP A 39 -2.71 -8.87 22.26
C ASP A 39 -2.78 -7.37 22.52
N ARG A 40 -3.16 -7.01 23.75
CA ARG A 40 -3.32 -5.62 24.18
C ARG A 40 -2.02 -4.81 24.07
N ASP A 41 -0.89 -5.42 24.40
CA ASP A 41 0.39 -4.71 24.42
C ASP A 41 0.84 -4.42 22.98
N HIS A 42 0.62 -5.38 22.07
CA HIS A 42 0.79 -5.15 20.64
C HIS A 42 -0.11 -4.02 20.12
N ILE A 43 -1.41 -4.04 20.45
CA ILE A 43 -2.36 -2.99 20.02
C ILE A 43 -1.91 -1.62 20.53
N ASN A 44 -1.57 -1.51 21.82
CA ASN A 44 -1.11 -0.25 22.40
C ASN A 44 0.18 0.24 21.74
N GLY A 45 1.14 -0.65 21.44
CA GLY A 45 2.35 -0.30 20.69
C GLY A 45 2.04 0.27 19.29
N GLU A 46 1.08 -0.32 18.58
CA GLU A 46 0.64 0.18 17.27
C GLU A 46 -0.09 1.53 17.36
N LEU A 47 -0.88 1.75 18.41
CA LEU A 47 -1.53 3.03 18.71
C LEU A 47 -0.52 4.12 19.10
N ASP A 48 0.50 3.78 19.87
CA ASP A 48 1.57 4.71 20.27
C ASP A 48 2.40 5.15 19.07
N ARG A 49 2.75 4.23 18.17
CA ARG A 49 3.38 4.54 16.87
C ARG A 49 2.53 5.51 16.04
N THR A 50 1.22 5.26 15.98
CA THR A 50 0.28 6.14 15.28
C THR A 50 0.23 7.52 15.94
N THR A 51 0.21 7.57 17.27
CA THR A 51 0.23 8.81 18.07
C THR A 51 1.45 9.67 17.75
N GLU A 52 2.64 9.06 17.79
CA GLU A 52 3.88 9.75 17.45
C GLU A 52 3.87 10.27 16.02
N CYS A 53 3.37 9.47 15.07
CA CYS A 53 3.32 9.87 13.68
C CYS A 53 2.32 11.00 13.42
N VAL A 54 1.15 11.01 14.07
CA VAL A 54 0.20 12.14 14.01
C VAL A 54 0.87 13.41 14.52
N ASN A 55 1.55 13.33 15.67
CA ASN A 55 2.25 14.47 16.25
C ASN A 55 3.38 14.97 15.34
N TYR A 56 4.18 14.07 14.79
CA TYR A 56 5.26 14.38 13.88
C TYR A 56 4.75 15.13 12.62
N LEU A 57 3.70 14.61 12.00
CA LEU A 57 3.05 15.26 10.85
C LEU A 57 2.46 16.63 11.18
N SER A 58 1.85 16.78 12.37
CA SER A 58 1.28 18.06 12.82
C SER A 58 2.33 19.17 12.97
N THR A 59 3.59 18.80 13.23
CA THR A 59 4.72 19.74 13.30
C THR A 59 5.38 20.03 11.95
N GLY A 60 4.81 19.55 10.84
CA GLY A 60 5.36 19.70 9.49
C GLY A 60 6.40 18.65 9.11
N GLY A 61 6.49 17.56 9.87
CA GLY A 61 7.37 16.43 9.56
C GLY A 61 7.01 15.74 8.24
N SER A 62 8.00 15.20 7.55
CA SER A 62 7.85 14.42 6.32
C SER A 62 8.90 13.30 6.25
N PHE A 63 8.57 12.18 5.62
CA PHE A 63 9.45 11.02 5.47
C PHE A 63 10.07 10.90 4.06
N GLY A 64 9.60 11.68 3.08
CA GLY A 64 10.15 11.64 1.71
C GLY A 64 9.98 10.29 0.98
N LEU A 65 8.90 9.55 1.27
CA LEU A 65 8.66 8.18 0.75
C LEU A 65 8.19 8.14 -0.72
N SER A 66 8.02 9.29 -1.37
CA SER A 66 7.59 9.37 -2.76
C SER A 66 8.57 8.67 -3.70
N ASP A 67 8.00 8.03 -4.73
CA ASP A 67 8.72 7.39 -5.85
C ASP A 67 9.63 6.22 -5.44
N LEU A 68 9.26 5.49 -4.37
CA LEU A 68 9.90 4.23 -4.00
C LEU A 68 9.28 3.05 -4.77
N ALA A 69 10.09 2.42 -5.62
CA ALA A 69 9.72 1.19 -6.31
C ALA A 69 9.72 -0.03 -5.35
N ASP A 70 9.06 -1.11 -5.75
CA ASP A 70 9.09 -2.37 -5.02
C ASP A 70 10.43 -3.09 -5.24
N PRO A 71 11.26 -3.31 -4.19
CA PRO A 71 12.56 -3.95 -4.35
C PRO A 71 12.49 -5.48 -4.44
N GLU A 72 11.31 -6.11 -4.37
CA GLU A 72 11.17 -7.57 -4.26
C GLU A 72 11.88 -8.35 -5.37
N GLU A 73 11.71 -7.95 -6.63
CA GLU A 73 12.37 -8.59 -7.78
C GLU A 73 13.89 -8.45 -7.71
N SER A 74 14.38 -7.22 -7.49
CA SER A 74 15.81 -6.96 -7.36
C SER A 74 16.42 -7.70 -6.16
N MET A 75 15.72 -7.80 -5.04
CA MET A 75 16.17 -8.57 -3.88
C MET A 75 16.20 -10.08 -4.15
N ALA A 76 15.26 -10.61 -4.93
CA ALA A 76 15.26 -12.01 -5.35
C ALA A 76 16.44 -12.30 -6.29
N GLU A 77 16.71 -11.42 -7.25
CA GLU A 77 17.87 -11.54 -8.14
C GLU A 77 19.21 -11.49 -7.38
N LEU A 78 19.31 -10.65 -6.34
CA LEU A 78 20.49 -10.57 -5.49
C LEU A 78 20.78 -11.87 -4.74
N GLN A 79 19.79 -12.74 -4.50
CA GLN A 79 20.01 -14.06 -3.88
C GLN A 79 20.69 -15.05 -4.82
N VAL A 80 20.57 -14.85 -6.13
CA VAL A 80 21.18 -15.70 -7.15
C VAL A 80 22.62 -15.23 -7.39
N GLN A 81 23.56 -16.16 -7.41
CA GLN A 81 24.98 -15.87 -7.69
C GLN A 81 25.20 -15.66 -9.20
N GLY A 82 26.04 -14.69 -9.55
CA GLY A 82 26.41 -14.40 -10.95
C GLY A 82 25.34 -13.66 -11.77
N THR A 83 24.19 -13.32 -11.19
CA THR A 83 23.22 -12.39 -11.78
C THR A 83 23.69 -10.94 -11.63
N SER A 84 23.33 -10.11 -12.59
CA SER A 84 23.57 -8.67 -12.59
C SER A 84 22.23 -7.94 -12.62
N LEU A 85 22.10 -6.92 -11.78
CA LEU A 85 20.95 -6.02 -11.83
C LEU A 85 21.03 -5.10 -13.05
N GLU A 86 19.87 -4.76 -13.57
CA GLU A 86 19.70 -3.74 -14.60
C GLU A 86 19.90 -2.31 -14.03
N PRO A 87 20.30 -1.33 -14.85
CA PRO A 87 20.56 0.02 -14.36
C PRO A 87 19.40 0.68 -13.61
N LEU A 88 18.16 0.49 -14.07
CA LEU A 88 16.98 1.06 -13.41
C LEU A 88 16.70 0.40 -12.05
N GLN A 89 16.98 -0.90 -11.91
CA GLN A 89 16.89 -1.61 -10.62
C GLN A 89 17.94 -1.07 -9.64
N ILE A 90 19.17 -0.82 -10.11
CA ILE A 90 20.24 -0.19 -9.31
C ILE A 90 19.79 1.18 -8.79
N LEU A 91 19.25 2.04 -9.66
CA LEU A 91 18.76 3.37 -9.27
C LEU A 91 17.63 3.27 -8.24
N ALA A 92 16.70 2.33 -8.42
CA ALA A 92 15.60 2.10 -7.47
C ALA A 92 16.12 1.68 -6.08
N LEU A 93 17.08 0.74 -6.01
CA LEU A 93 17.70 0.35 -4.75
C LEU A 93 18.50 1.49 -4.11
N GLN A 94 19.25 2.27 -4.90
CA GLN A 94 19.95 3.46 -4.40
C GLN A 94 19.00 4.46 -3.76
N ARG A 95 17.84 4.70 -4.40
CA ARG A 95 16.80 5.59 -3.88
C ARG A 95 16.22 5.06 -2.57
N LEU A 96 15.85 3.78 -2.51
CA LEU A 96 15.35 3.12 -1.29
C LEU A 96 16.32 3.27 -0.12
N ILE A 97 17.61 2.95 -0.35
CA ILE A 97 18.64 3.04 0.68
C ILE A 97 18.88 4.49 1.10
N SER A 98 18.86 5.44 0.16
CA SER A 98 19.04 6.85 0.47
C SER A 98 17.91 7.38 1.35
N VAL A 99 16.65 7.09 1.01
CA VAL A 99 15.49 7.50 1.83
C VAL A 99 15.56 6.86 3.22
N GLY A 100 15.93 5.57 3.31
CA GLY A 100 16.15 4.90 4.59
C GLY A 100 17.22 5.59 5.45
N MET A 101 18.30 6.03 4.82
CA MET A 101 19.38 6.74 5.49
C MET A 101 18.97 8.13 5.96
N ASP A 102 18.17 8.85 5.18
CA ASP A 102 17.62 10.15 5.55
C ASP A 102 16.70 10.03 6.77
N VAL A 103 15.81 9.03 6.78
CA VAL A 103 14.98 8.68 7.93
C VAL A 103 15.84 8.35 9.16
N ARG A 104 16.85 7.49 9.02
CA ARG A 104 17.76 7.16 10.13
C ARG A 104 18.45 8.41 10.69
N ALA A 105 18.89 9.31 9.83
CA ALA A 105 19.54 10.55 10.24
C ALA A 105 18.58 11.47 10.98
N GLN A 106 17.35 11.60 10.48
CA GLN A 106 16.31 12.44 11.07
C GLN A 106 15.95 12.02 12.50
N PHE A 107 15.78 10.71 12.74
CA PHE A 107 15.48 10.16 14.06
C PHE A 107 16.77 9.75 14.83
N GLY A 108 17.92 10.24 14.39
CA GLY A 108 19.21 10.03 15.03
C GLY A 108 19.47 10.99 16.20
N ASP A 109 18.84 12.17 16.18
CA ASP A 109 19.00 13.23 17.16
C ASP A 109 18.37 12.86 18.53
N LEU A 110 19.03 13.23 19.64
CA LEU A 110 18.59 12.85 20.99
C LEU A 110 17.26 13.51 21.39
N GLU A 111 17.01 14.74 20.96
CA GLU A 111 15.77 15.45 21.25
C GLU A 111 14.60 14.83 20.48
N ILE A 112 14.81 14.56 19.19
CA ILE A 112 13.83 13.86 18.33
C ILE A 112 13.55 12.46 18.87
N ARG A 113 14.57 11.73 19.33
CA ARG A 113 14.40 10.41 19.96
C ARG A 113 13.59 10.44 21.24
N GLY A 114 13.80 11.45 22.08
CA GLY A 114 13.02 11.63 23.30
C GLY A 114 11.55 11.93 23.00
N ARG A 115 11.28 12.65 21.90
CA ARG A 115 9.93 13.04 21.50
C ARG A 115 9.17 11.95 20.72
N TYR A 116 9.88 11.16 19.92
CA TYR A 116 9.31 10.12 19.06
C TYR A 116 10.07 8.78 19.23
N PRO A 117 10.04 8.16 20.43
CA PRO A 117 10.79 6.94 20.71
C PRO A 117 10.39 5.74 19.84
N GLN A 118 9.10 5.56 19.53
CA GLN A 118 8.63 4.46 18.69
C GLN A 118 9.09 4.62 17.23
N LEU A 119 8.92 5.81 16.64
CA LEU A 119 9.41 6.08 15.28
C LEU A 119 10.93 5.98 15.20
N SER A 120 11.62 6.40 16.26
CA SER A 120 13.08 6.28 16.36
C SER A 120 13.54 4.83 16.46
N ALA A 121 12.79 3.97 17.16
CA ALA A 121 13.07 2.54 17.19
C ALA A 121 12.95 1.92 15.79
N ILE A 122 11.94 2.34 15.01
CA ILE A 122 11.79 1.91 13.62
C ILE A 122 12.98 2.39 12.77
N ALA A 123 13.29 3.68 12.81
CA ALA A 123 14.39 4.28 12.06
C ALA A 123 15.77 3.70 12.45
N GLY A 124 15.93 3.30 13.71
CA GLY A 124 17.14 2.67 14.23
C GLY A 124 17.46 1.30 13.63
N ARG A 125 16.46 0.61 13.04
CA ARG A 125 16.64 -0.66 12.33
C ARG A 125 17.36 -0.50 10.99
N VAL A 126 17.27 0.68 10.36
CA VAL A 126 17.97 0.98 9.10
C VAL A 126 19.47 0.95 9.38
N PRO A 127 20.28 0.07 8.78
CA PRO A 127 21.72 0.05 9.00
C PRO A 127 22.45 1.22 8.33
N ASP A 128 23.72 1.46 8.69
CA ASP A 128 24.55 2.47 8.03
C ASP A 128 25.16 1.91 6.75
N LEU A 129 24.60 2.30 5.61
CA LEU A 129 25.00 1.87 4.28
C LEU A 129 25.73 2.98 3.49
N ARG A 130 26.18 4.04 4.16
CA ARG A 130 26.80 5.22 3.50
C ARG A 130 28.03 4.87 2.68
N ARG A 131 28.88 3.95 3.15
CA ARG A 131 30.09 3.53 2.42
C ARG A 131 29.76 2.83 1.11
N MET A 132 28.77 1.92 1.12
CA MET A 132 28.31 1.24 -0.07
C MET A 132 27.63 2.20 -1.06
N LEU A 133 26.76 3.10 -0.57
CA LEU A 133 26.15 4.12 -1.42
C LEU A 133 27.21 5.02 -2.07
N ALA A 134 28.25 5.43 -1.32
CA ALA A 134 29.32 6.26 -1.84
C ALA A 134 30.12 5.55 -2.96
N SER A 135 30.30 4.23 -2.91
CA SER A 135 31.00 3.49 -3.97
C SER A 135 30.20 3.31 -5.27
N ILE A 136 28.87 3.49 -5.22
CA ILE A 136 27.97 3.30 -6.37
C ILE A 136 27.49 4.66 -6.92
N ARG A 137 27.43 5.69 -6.07
CA ARG A 137 26.94 7.03 -6.43
C ARG A 137 27.67 7.58 -7.65
N GLY A 138 26.91 8.03 -8.64
CA GLY A 138 27.43 8.64 -9.86
C GLY A 138 27.91 7.64 -10.92
N LYS A 139 27.87 6.32 -10.67
CA LYS A 139 28.20 5.30 -11.70
C LYS A 139 27.05 5.06 -12.69
N VAL A 140 25.80 5.26 -12.25
CA VAL A 140 24.59 5.10 -13.08
C VAL A 140 23.88 6.45 -13.14
N LEU A 141 23.60 6.92 -14.35
CA LEU A 141 22.89 8.17 -14.62
C LEU A 141 21.38 8.00 -14.45
N PRO A 142 20.61 9.08 -14.23
CA PRO A 142 19.15 9.01 -14.14
C PRO A 142 18.46 8.40 -15.37
N THR A 143 19.11 8.40 -16.54
CA THR A 143 18.63 7.78 -17.78
C THR A 143 18.76 6.25 -17.78
N GLY A 144 19.49 5.67 -16.82
CA GLY A 144 19.87 4.25 -16.84
C GLY A 144 21.18 3.99 -17.59
N GLU A 145 21.81 5.00 -18.18
CA GLU A 145 23.13 4.84 -18.79
C GLU A 145 24.23 4.77 -17.72
N ILE A 146 25.25 3.95 -17.95
CA ILE A 146 26.46 3.95 -17.12
C ILE A 146 27.27 5.19 -17.44
N ASP A 147 27.71 5.92 -16.42
CA ASP A 147 28.50 7.14 -16.57
C ASP A 147 29.92 6.83 -17.09
N ASP A 148 30.49 7.70 -17.93
CA ASP A 148 31.85 7.55 -18.45
C ASP A 148 32.89 7.40 -17.32
N SER A 149 32.66 8.01 -16.17
CA SER A 149 33.52 7.97 -15.00
C SER A 149 33.36 6.72 -14.14
N ALA A 150 32.39 5.84 -14.44
CA ALA A 150 32.13 4.65 -13.66
C ALA A 150 33.35 3.72 -13.57
N SER A 151 34.19 3.70 -14.60
CA SER A 151 35.53 3.12 -14.53
C SER A 151 36.54 3.87 -15.41
N PRO A 152 37.85 3.83 -15.08
CA PRO A 152 38.90 4.38 -15.94
C PRO A 152 38.97 3.71 -17.32
N VAL A 153 38.62 2.42 -17.39
CA VAL A 153 38.62 1.62 -18.62
C VAL A 153 37.50 2.07 -19.54
N LEU A 154 36.27 2.19 -19.02
CA LEU A 154 35.11 2.67 -19.77
C LEU A 154 35.35 4.09 -20.31
N ARG A 155 35.88 4.99 -19.48
CA ARG A 155 36.26 6.34 -19.90
C ARG A 155 37.22 6.33 -21.08
N ARG A 156 38.24 5.45 -21.04
CA ARG A 156 39.22 5.31 -22.10
C ARG A 156 38.57 4.79 -23.39
N ILE A 157 37.77 3.72 -23.30
CA ILE A 157 37.07 3.13 -24.45
C ILE A 157 36.16 4.17 -25.12
N ARG A 158 35.32 4.87 -24.35
CA ARG A 158 34.41 5.91 -24.88
C ARG A 158 35.15 7.08 -25.52
N ARG A 159 36.28 7.50 -24.93
CA ARG A 159 37.15 8.50 -25.56
C ARG A 159 37.71 8.00 -26.90
N GLU A 160 38.21 6.78 -26.96
CA GLU A 160 38.74 6.18 -28.20
C GLU A 160 37.65 6.02 -29.27
N LEU A 161 36.43 5.60 -28.88
CA LEU A 161 35.26 5.55 -29.77
C LEU A 161 34.92 6.93 -30.35
N ASN A 162 34.88 7.97 -29.51
CA ASN A 162 34.58 9.33 -29.96
C ASN A 162 35.65 9.88 -30.89
N GLU A 163 36.94 9.69 -30.58
CA GLU A 163 38.05 10.11 -31.43
C GLU A 163 38.07 9.38 -32.78
N ARG A 164 37.78 8.08 -32.80
CA ARG A 164 37.72 7.29 -34.03
C ARG A 164 36.51 7.65 -34.86
N ARG A 165 35.34 7.84 -34.24
CA ARG A 165 34.14 8.36 -34.90
C ARG A 165 34.46 9.67 -35.60
N ALA A 166 35.05 10.65 -34.91
CA ALA A 166 35.42 11.93 -35.51
C ALA A 166 36.46 11.82 -36.65
N ARG A 167 37.33 10.80 -36.62
CA ARG A 167 38.26 10.51 -37.73
C ARG A 167 37.55 9.89 -38.94
N ILE A 168 36.69 8.90 -38.72
CA ILE A 168 35.90 8.25 -39.78
C ILE A 168 35.00 9.27 -40.48
N TYR A 169 34.29 10.11 -39.73
CA TYR A 169 33.44 11.17 -40.29
C TYR A 169 34.23 12.12 -41.20
N ARG A 170 35.38 12.66 -40.73
CA ARG A 170 36.23 13.54 -41.54
C ARG A 170 36.76 12.87 -42.80
N ASN A 171 37.17 11.60 -42.70
CA ASN A 171 37.66 10.83 -43.85
C ASN A 171 36.55 10.59 -44.89
N LEU A 172 35.34 10.25 -44.42
CA LEU A 172 34.19 10.04 -45.29
C LEU A 172 33.72 11.34 -45.94
N GLU A 173 33.66 12.46 -45.21
CA GLU A 173 33.36 13.78 -45.77
C GLU A 173 34.38 14.19 -46.84
N SER A 174 35.68 14.00 -46.60
CA SER A 174 36.72 14.28 -47.61
C SER A 174 36.51 13.42 -48.86
N LEU A 175 36.24 12.12 -48.70
CA LEU A 175 35.98 11.21 -49.82
C LEU A 175 34.71 11.59 -50.58
N MET A 176 33.68 12.06 -49.89
CA MET A 176 32.43 12.49 -50.48
C MET A 176 32.58 13.80 -51.26
N HIS A 177 33.45 14.71 -50.82
CA HIS A 177 33.81 15.91 -51.57
C HIS A 177 34.77 15.65 -52.73
N GLU A 178 35.72 14.72 -52.60
CA GLU A 178 36.71 14.39 -53.63
C GLU A 178 36.12 13.54 -54.77
N ARG A 179 35.20 12.62 -54.47
CA ARG A 179 34.52 11.81 -55.48
C ARG A 179 33.24 12.51 -55.90
N ALA A 180 33.21 12.93 -57.17
CA ALA A 180 32.20 13.82 -57.76
C ALA A 180 30.75 13.61 -57.25
N PRO A 181 29.94 14.70 -57.14
CA PRO A 181 28.53 14.67 -56.70
C PRO A 181 27.61 13.72 -57.51
N SER A 182 28.08 13.18 -58.63
CA SER A 182 27.33 12.30 -59.51
C SER A 182 27.18 10.87 -58.98
N ALA A 183 28.08 10.39 -58.12
CA ALA A 183 28.04 9.02 -57.59
C ALA A 183 27.32 8.89 -56.23
N ILE A 184 27.26 9.97 -55.47
CA ILE A 184 26.71 10.01 -54.12
C ILE A 184 25.24 10.42 -54.21
N GLN A 185 24.35 9.65 -53.59
CA GLN A 185 22.91 9.93 -53.64
C GLN A 185 22.52 10.99 -52.60
N GLU A 186 23.10 10.93 -51.40
CA GLU A 186 22.85 11.84 -50.29
C GLU A 186 24.20 12.23 -49.65
N ASP A 187 24.41 13.51 -49.40
CA ASP A 187 25.65 14.01 -48.79
C ASP A 187 25.61 13.88 -47.26
N ILE A 188 25.37 12.65 -46.78
CA ILE A 188 25.33 12.30 -45.37
C ILE A 188 26.04 10.97 -45.09
N VAL A 189 26.88 10.96 -44.06
CA VAL A 189 27.44 9.73 -43.50
C VAL A 189 26.36 9.04 -42.66
N THR A 190 26.10 7.76 -42.95
CA THR A 190 25.10 6.96 -42.24
C THR A 190 25.70 5.70 -41.62
N VAL A 191 24.94 5.03 -40.76
CA VAL A 191 25.36 3.79 -40.09
C VAL A 191 24.48 2.64 -40.53
N ARG A 192 25.09 1.54 -41.00
CA ARG A 192 24.41 0.28 -41.34
C ARG A 192 25.08 -0.88 -40.61
N ASN A 193 24.29 -1.68 -39.89
CA ASN A 193 24.78 -2.82 -39.10
C ASN A 193 25.97 -2.45 -38.20
N GLY A 194 25.91 -1.26 -37.57
CA GLY A 194 26.97 -0.73 -36.72
C GLY A 194 28.19 -0.14 -37.45
N ARG A 195 28.25 -0.16 -38.78
CA ARG A 195 29.38 0.37 -39.57
C ARG A 195 29.04 1.69 -40.23
N PHE A 196 29.99 2.62 -40.26
CA PHE A 196 29.85 3.87 -41.00
C PHE A 196 29.98 3.60 -42.49
N VAL A 197 29.03 4.11 -43.26
CA VAL A 197 28.90 3.89 -44.71
C VAL A 197 28.43 5.17 -45.38
N ILE A 198 28.65 5.24 -46.69
CA ILE A 198 28.16 6.34 -47.54
C ILE A 198 27.12 5.81 -48.54
N PRO A 199 26.05 6.58 -48.81
CA PRO A 199 25.02 6.20 -49.76
C PRO A 199 25.46 6.52 -51.19
N VAL A 200 25.75 5.46 -51.96
CA VAL A 200 26.18 5.56 -53.36
C VAL A 200 25.03 5.15 -54.26
N ARG A 201 24.84 5.81 -55.40
CA ARG A 201 23.86 5.39 -56.40
C ARG A 201 24.21 3.99 -56.92
N THR A 202 23.21 3.12 -57.03
CA THR A 202 23.43 1.74 -57.47
C THR A 202 24.07 1.66 -58.86
N ASP A 203 23.77 2.60 -59.76
CA ASP A 203 24.36 2.71 -61.10
C ASP A 203 25.82 3.20 -61.12
N SER A 204 26.27 3.84 -60.04
CA SER A 204 27.59 4.46 -59.90
C SER A 204 28.46 3.75 -58.86
N ARG A 205 28.04 2.57 -58.40
CA ARG A 205 28.69 1.75 -57.37
C ARG A 205 30.18 1.50 -57.61
N GLY A 206 30.59 1.28 -58.87
CA GLY A 206 31.98 1.02 -59.23
C GLY A 206 32.92 2.20 -59.00
N GLN A 207 32.38 3.41 -58.80
CA GLN A 207 33.16 4.62 -58.56
C GLN A 207 33.60 4.78 -57.10
N VAL A 208 33.08 3.97 -56.17
CA VAL A 208 33.50 3.97 -54.76
C VAL A 208 33.96 2.55 -54.40
N PRO A 209 35.28 2.28 -54.40
CA PRO A 209 35.80 0.99 -53.98
C PRO A 209 35.45 0.71 -52.51
N GLY A 210 34.71 -0.36 -52.26
CA GLY A 210 34.24 -0.69 -50.92
C GLY A 210 33.32 -1.90 -50.82
N VAL A 211 32.96 -2.25 -49.59
CA VAL A 211 32.10 -3.40 -49.25
C VAL A 211 30.64 -2.94 -49.15
N MET A 212 29.69 -3.74 -49.65
CA MET A 212 28.26 -3.45 -49.47
C MET A 212 27.76 -3.87 -48.11
N HIS A 213 26.97 -3.01 -47.48
CA HIS A 213 26.26 -3.33 -46.24
C HIS A 213 24.74 -3.34 -46.38
N GLY A 214 24.21 -2.98 -47.55
CA GLY A 214 22.79 -3.10 -47.85
C GLY A 214 22.34 -2.23 -49.03
N LEU A 215 21.08 -2.40 -49.39
CA LEU A 215 20.36 -1.61 -50.39
C LEU A 215 19.25 -0.80 -49.71
N SER A 216 18.85 0.33 -50.31
CA SER A 216 17.63 1.02 -49.91
C SER A 216 16.38 0.20 -50.26
N SER A 217 15.25 0.51 -49.62
CA SER A 217 13.95 -0.10 -49.94
C SER A 217 13.54 0.12 -51.40
N SER A 218 13.98 1.21 -52.03
CA SER A 218 13.78 1.51 -53.45
C SER A 218 14.78 0.83 -54.39
N GLY A 219 15.84 0.21 -53.86
CA GLY A 219 16.94 -0.41 -54.63
C GLY A 219 17.87 0.59 -55.35
N GLN A 220 17.57 1.89 -55.29
CA GLN A 220 18.32 2.92 -56.02
C GLN A 220 19.60 3.37 -55.30
N THR A 221 19.75 3.05 -54.02
CA THR A 221 20.90 3.45 -53.21
C THR A 221 21.56 2.21 -52.61
N THR A 222 22.86 2.11 -52.79
CA THR A 222 23.72 1.09 -52.18
C THR A 222 24.53 1.73 -51.07
N PHE A 223 24.47 1.16 -49.86
CA PHE A 223 25.27 1.62 -48.73
C PHE A 223 26.64 0.94 -48.77
N VAL A 224 27.69 1.74 -49.03
CA VAL A 224 29.06 1.25 -49.25
C VAL A 224 29.97 1.68 -48.09
N GLU A 225 30.74 0.74 -47.54
CA GLU A 225 31.88 1.00 -46.66
C GLU A 225 33.15 1.13 -47.54
N PRO A 226 33.73 2.33 -47.68
CA PRO A 226 34.93 2.53 -48.48
C PRO A 226 36.14 1.76 -47.90
N LEU A 227 37.02 1.26 -48.77
CA LEU A 227 38.22 0.51 -48.37
C LEU A 227 39.12 1.27 -47.38
N THR A 228 39.13 2.60 -47.45
CA THR A 228 39.95 3.50 -46.62
C THR A 228 39.59 3.50 -45.14
N ILE A 229 38.37 3.08 -44.78
CA ILE A 229 37.88 3.11 -43.40
C ILE A 229 37.56 1.73 -42.83
N ILE A 230 37.75 0.63 -43.58
CA ILE A 230 37.42 -0.73 -43.14
C ILE A 230 38.10 -1.06 -41.80
N ASP A 231 39.39 -0.80 -41.69
CA ASP A 231 40.14 -1.08 -40.46
C ASP A 231 39.63 -0.23 -39.28
N GLN A 232 39.25 1.03 -39.55
CA GLN A 232 38.70 1.89 -38.51
C GLN A 232 37.31 1.44 -38.05
N ASN A 233 36.46 1.00 -38.96
CA ASN A 233 35.14 0.44 -38.64
C ASN A 233 35.26 -0.88 -37.89
N ASN A 234 36.16 -1.79 -38.31
CA ASN A 234 36.41 -3.04 -37.59
C ASN A 234 36.85 -2.78 -36.14
N GLU A 235 37.69 -1.77 -35.94
CA GLU A 235 38.12 -1.37 -34.61
C GLU A 235 37.02 -0.68 -33.79
N MET A 236 36.13 0.10 -34.42
CA MET A 236 34.93 0.63 -33.75
C MET A 236 34.01 -0.48 -33.25
N VAL A 237 33.87 -1.57 -34.02
CA VAL A 237 33.07 -2.74 -33.59
C VAL A 237 33.75 -3.40 -32.38
N ARG A 238 35.07 -3.65 -32.44
CA ARG A 238 35.81 -4.21 -31.30
C ARG A 238 35.68 -3.35 -30.03
N LEU A 239 35.89 -2.05 -30.14
CA LEU A 239 35.78 -1.13 -28.99
C LEU A 239 34.35 -1.09 -28.41
N ARG A 240 33.32 -1.25 -29.24
CA ARG A 240 31.93 -1.38 -28.73
C ARG A 240 31.72 -2.71 -28.01
N GLU A 241 32.25 -3.81 -28.51
CA GLU A 241 32.21 -5.09 -27.80
C GLU A 241 32.95 -5.00 -26.46
N GLU A 242 34.12 -4.35 -26.42
CA GLU A 242 34.85 -4.07 -25.18
C GLU A 242 34.06 -3.15 -24.22
N GLU A 243 33.35 -2.16 -24.76
CA GLU A 243 32.45 -1.28 -23.99
C GLU A 243 31.34 -2.08 -23.29
N GLU A 244 30.63 -2.94 -24.03
CA GLU A 244 29.56 -3.79 -23.48
C GLU A 244 30.09 -4.74 -22.39
N ILE A 245 31.26 -5.35 -22.62
CA ILE A 245 31.92 -6.21 -21.62
C ILE A 245 32.26 -5.42 -20.36
N GLU A 246 32.81 -4.22 -20.51
CA GLU A 246 33.17 -3.37 -19.36
C GLU A 246 31.94 -2.86 -18.62
N ILE A 247 30.85 -2.50 -19.32
CA ILE A 247 29.56 -2.15 -18.72
C ILE A 247 29.01 -3.32 -17.90
N ALA A 248 28.98 -4.54 -18.47
CA ALA A 248 28.53 -5.73 -17.77
C ALA A 248 29.37 -6.02 -16.51
N ARG A 249 30.69 -5.81 -16.59
CA ARG A 249 31.60 -5.94 -15.44
C ARG A 249 31.27 -4.93 -14.34
N ILE A 250 31.02 -3.67 -14.70
CA ILE A 250 30.64 -2.61 -13.75
C ILE A 250 29.30 -2.90 -13.08
N LEU A 251 28.30 -3.34 -13.86
CA LEU A 251 26.98 -3.71 -13.34
C LEU A 251 27.08 -4.88 -12.36
N LEU A 252 27.88 -5.90 -12.69
CA LEU A 252 28.12 -7.03 -11.80
C LEU A 252 28.85 -6.57 -10.52
N GLU A 253 29.86 -5.72 -10.62
CA GLU A 253 30.57 -5.15 -9.45
C GLU A 253 29.60 -4.40 -8.50
N ILE A 254 28.70 -3.58 -9.05
CA ILE A 254 27.67 -2.87 -8.27
C ILE A 254 26.70 -3.87 -7.65
N THR A 255 26.28 -4.89 -8.41
CA THR A 255 25.38 -5.94 -7.95
C THR A 255 25.99 -6.73 -6.79
N GLU A 256 27.27 -7.08 -6.86
CA GLU A 256 27.99 -7.73 -5.75
C GLU A 256 28.06 -6.85 -4.50
N ALA A 257 28.22 -5.54 -4.65
CA ALA A 257 28.21 -4.61 -3.52
C ALA A 257 26.84 -4.61 -2.82
N PHE A 258 25.74 -4.63 -3.57
CA PHE A 258 24.40 -4.78 -3.00
C PHE A 258 24.19 -6.16 -2.38
N ARG A 259 24.63 -7.24 -3.05
CA ARG A 259 24.50 -8.62 -2.58
C ARG A 259 25.20 -8.82 -1.23
N ALA A 260 26.40 -8.27 -1.07
CA ALA A 260 27.14 -8.29 0.20
C ALA A 260 26.41 -7.58 1.35
N ASN A 261 25.46 -6.69 1.04
CA ASN A 261 24.67 -5.92 2.00
C ASN A 261 23.18 -6.26 1.96
N LEU A 262 22.78 -7.39 1.36
CA LEU A 262 21.38 -7.74 1.11
C LEU A 262 20.52 -7.71 2.38
N SER A 263 21.02 -8.26 3.50
CA SER A 263 20.31 -8.22 4.79
C SER A 263 20.07 -6.78 5.27
N GLY A 264 21.02 -5.89 5.02
CA GLY A 264 20.89 -4.49 5.36
C GLY A 264 19.88 -3.77 4.47
N ILE A 265 19.86 -4.07 3.17
CA ILE A 265 18.87 -3.54 2.22
C ILE A 265 17.46 -4.01 2.60
N ALA A 266 17.30 -5.28 2.96
CA ALA A 266 16.04 -5.83 3.44
C ALA A 266 15.57 -5.13 4.74
N ALA A 267 16.48 -4.84 5.67
CA ALA A 267 16.17 -4.07 6.88
C ALA A 267 15.74 -2.63 6.58
N VAL A 268 16.32 -1.99 5.55
CA VAL A 268 15.85 -0.68 5.07
C VAL A 268 14.43 -0.78 4.52
N ALA A 269 14.19 -1.75 3.62
CA ALA A 269 12.88 -1.98 3.01
C ALA A 269 11.79 -2.19 4.08
N ASP A 270 12.07 -3.05 5.07
CA ASP A 270 11.17 -3.34 6.18
C ASP A 270 10.86 -2.10 7.04
N ALA A 271 11.89 -1.35 7.42
CA ALA A 271 11.73 -0.15 8.24
C ALA A 271 10.92 0.93 7.50
N LEU A 272 11.18 1.16 6.21
CA LEU A 272 10.42 2.10 5.40
C LEU A 272 8.98 1.65 5.18
N ALA A 273 8.73 0.36 4.99
CA ALA A 273 7.39 -0.20 4.90
C ALA A 273 6.59 0.07 6.19
N GLU A 274 7.22 -0.08 7.35
CA GLU A 274 6.57 0.17 8.65
C GLU A 274 6.30 1.65 8.90
N ILE A 275 7.22 2.53 8.48
CA ILE A 275 7.01 3.98 8.53
C ILE A 275 5.85 4.38 7.62
N ASP A 276 5.80 3.90 6.38
CA ASP A 276 4.72 4.20 5.45
C ASP A 276 3.38 3.69 5.96
N PHE A 277 3.36 2.47 6.53
CA PHE A 277 2.18 1.92 7.18
C PHE A 277 1.70 2.79 8.34
N THR A 278 2.61 3.20 9.23
CA THR A 278 2.29 4.08 10.38
C THR A 278 1.83 5.46 9.91
N HIS A 279 2.47 5.99 8.87
CA HIS A 279 2.10 7.23 8.21
C HIS A 279 0.68 7.16 7.64
N ALA A 280 0.32 6.06 6.96
CA ALA A 280 -1.03 5.84 6.43
C ALA A 280 -2.09 5.85 7.54
N LYS A 281 -1.83 5.18 8.68
CA LYS A 281 -2.71 5.19 9.86
C LYS A 281 -2.91 6.61 10.40
N ALA A 282 -1.83 7.38 10.52
CA ALA A 282 -1.86 8.77 11.00
C ALA A 282 -2.60 9.71 10.02
N ARG A 283 -2.44 9.51 8.71
CA ARG A 283 -3.15 10.31 7.70
C ARG A 283 -4.65 10.04 7.72
N LEU A 284 -5.05 8.76 7.82
CA LEU A 284 -6.45 8.38 7.98
C LEU A 284 -7.05 9.01 9.24
N SER A 285 -6.34 8.96 10.37
CA SER A 285 -6.83 9.53 11.62
C SER A 285 -7.03 11.05 11.54
N VAL A 286 -6.13 11.76 10.87
CA VAL A 286 -6.25 13.21 10.67
C VAL A 286 -7.41 13.53 9.71
N GLU A 287 -7.58 12.81 8.61
CA GLU A 287 -8.65 13.06 7.64
C GLU A 287 -10.06 12.89 8.22
N PHE A 288 -10.22 11.92 9.13
CA PHE A 288 -11.51 11.57 9.72
C PHE A 288 -11.71 12.05 11.16
N ASN A 289 -10.79 12.89 11.67
CA ASN A 289 -10.81 13.38 13.05
C ASN A 289 -11.01 12.23 14.05
N CYS A 290 -10.17 11.20 13.92
CA CYS A 290 -10.21 10.03 14.79
C CYS A 290 -9.49 10.29 16.12
N ALA A 291 -9.96 9.66 17.18
CA ALA A 291 -9.33 9.65 18.49
C ALA A 291 -8.56 8.35 18.75
N ARG A 292 -7.53 8.43 19.60
CA ARG A 292 -6.83 7.25 20.12
C ARG A 292 -7.78 6.50 21.05
N PRO A 293 -8.15 5.23 20.77
CA PRO A 293 -8.93 4.45 21.71
C PRO A 293 -8.09 4.10 22.96
N ALA A 294 -8.75 4.03 24.12
CA ALA A 294 -8.18 3.44 25.33
C ALA A 294 -8.55 1.95 25.38
N MET A 295 -7.53 1.08 25.31
CA MET A 295 -7.70 -0.38 25.38
C MET A 295 -7.58 -0.85 26.82
N ILE A 296 -8.68 -1.32 27.40
CA ILE A 296 -8.77 -1.68 28.83
C ILE A 296 -8.93 -3.18 29.06
N GLU A 297 -8.70 -3.63 30.30
CA GLU A 297 -8.94 -5.03 30.74
C GLU A 297 -10.38 -5.27 31.19
N ASP A 298 -11.06 -4.23 31.67
CA ASP A 298 -12.45 -4.29 32.11
C ASP A 298 -13.41 -4.33 30.91
N SER A 299 -14.66 -4.73 31.10
CA SER A 299 -15.64 -4.93 30.02
C SER A 299 -16.34 -3.65 29.54
N ALA A 300 -15.88 -2.47 29.97
CA ALA A 300 -16.53 -1.20 29.64
C ALA A 300 -16.32 -0.81 28.17
N LEU A 301 -17.42 -0.50 27.49
CA LEU A 301 -17.44 0.01 26.13
C LEU A 301 -18.04 1.42 26.14
N LEU A 302 -17.20 2.42 25.90
CA LEU A 302 -17.60 3.82 25.82
C LEU A 302 -17.22 4.38 24.46
N LEU A 303 -18.21 4.88 23.73
CA LEU A 303 -18.06 5.58 22.47
C LEU A 303 -18.77 6.93 22.58
N GLU A 304 -18.02 8.02 22.47
CA GLU A 304 -18.53 9.40 22.50
C GLU A 304 -18.44 10.01 21.11
N ASP A 305 -19.58 10.40 20.55
CA ASP A 305 -19.73 10.94 19.20
C ASP A 305 -19.06 10.09 18.09
N ALA A 306 -19.19 8.77 18.19
CA ALA A 306 -18.66 7.82 17.21
C ALA A 306 -19.38 7.90 15.87
N ARG A 307 -18.65 7.70 14.78
CA ARG A 307 -19.16 7.77 13.40
C ARG A 307 -18.77 6.52 12.63
N HIS A 308 -19.62 6.08 11.72
CA HIS A 308 -19.24 5.01 10.80
C HIS A 308 -18.26 5.52 9.74
N LEU A 309 -16.99 5.14 9.79
CA LEU A 309 -15.93 5.69 8.94
C LEU A 309 -16.26 5.65 7.43
N LEU A 310 -16.72 4.49 6.93
CA LEU A 310 -17.03 4.31 5.50
C LEU A 310 -18.23 5.14 5.04
N LEU A 311 -19.27 5.23 5.88
CA LEU A 311 -20.42 6.10 5.63
C LEU A 311 -20.01 7.57 5.66
N GLU A 312 -19.18 7.98 6.63
CA GLU A 312 -18.63 9.33 6.70
C GLU A 312 -17.85 9.67 5.43
N HIS A 313 -17.04 8.73 4.93
CA HIS A 313 -16.32 8.90 3.67
C HIS A 313 -17.26 9.12 2.48
N GLN A 314 -18.28 8.28 2.31
CA GLN A 314 -19.27 8.41 1.24
C GLN A 314 -20.05 9.72 1.33
N LEU A 315 -20.49 10.10 2.54
CA LEU A 315 -21.22 11.35 2.77
C LEU A 315 -20.34 12.56 2.49
N LYS A 316 -19.07 12.57 2.90
CA LYS A 316 -18.13 13.66 2.60
C LYS A 316 -17.99 13.89 1.09
N LEU A 317 -17.90 12.82 0.29
CA LEU A 317 -17.86 12.92 -1.18
C LEU A 317 -19.14 13.52 -1.77
N ALA A 318 -20.28 13.28 -1.14
CA ALA A 318 -21.57 13.85 -1.51
C ALA A 318 -21.87 15.22 -0.87
N GLY A 319 -20.93 15.82 -0.14
CA GLY A 319 -21.13 17.09 0.59
C GLY A 319 -21.98 16.99 1.86
N GLY A 320 -22.26 15.77 2.34
CA GLY A 320 -22.98 15.49 3.57
C GLY A 320 -22.05 15.29 4.78
N LYS A 321 -22.67 15.05 5.95
CA LYS A 321 -21.99 14.71 7.21
C LYS A 321 -22.67 13.52 7.86
N ALA A 322 -21.88 12.59 8.39
CA ALA A 322 -22.39 11.51 9.22
C ALA A 322 -22.88 12.08 10.57
N VAL A 323 -24.02 11.59 11.04
CA VAL A 323 -24.53 11.92 12.37
C VAL A 323 -23.83 10.99 13.37
N PRO A 324 -23.19 11.54 14.42
CA PRO A 324 -22.48 10.74 15.40
C PRO A 324 -23.45 10.01 16.35
N ILE A 325 -22.97 8.91 16.95
CA ILE A 325 -23.67 8.08 17.93
C ILE A 325 -22.86 8.00 19.21
N SER A 326 -23.53 7.96 20.36
CA SER A 326 -22.86 7.70 21.64
C SER A 326 -23.42 6.44 22.29
N LEU A 327 -22.54 5.64 22.86
CA LEU A 327 -22.87 4.37 23.49
C LEU A 327 -22.01 4.17 24.73
N GLU A 328 -22.64 3.84 25.84
CA GLU A 328 -21.97 3.52 27.09
C GLU A 328 -22.52 2.20 27.64
N MET A 329 -21.60 1.27 27.90
CA MET A 329 -21.85 -0.02 28.52
C MET A 329 -20.75 -0.24 29.55
N ASP A 330 -21.13 -0.71 30.74
CA ASP A 330 -20.21 -1.02 31.83
C ASP A 330 -20.29 -2.52 32.19
N ALA A 331 -19.56 -2.92 33.23
CA ALA A 331 -19.58 -4.31 33.70
C ALA A 331 -20.95 -4.77 34.23
N ALA A 332 -21.80 -3.83 34.69
CA ALA A 332 -23.16 -4.15 35.10
C ALA A 332 -24.13 -4.21 33.91
N HIS A 333 -23.86 -3.49 32.83
CA HIS A 333 -24.74 -3.30 31.68
C HIS A 333 -24.10 -3.79 30.38
N GLN A 334 -23.97 -5.11 30.24
CA GLN A 334 -23.29 -5.74 29.11
C GLN A 334 -24.20 -6.03 27.92
N THR A 335 -25.49 -5.69 27.98
CA THR A 335 -26.43 -5.92 26.88
C THR A 335 -27.23 -4.66 26.58
N VAL A 336 -27.34 -4.30 25.29
CA VAL A 336 -28.16 -3.19 24.82
C VAL A 336 -29.14 -3.71 23.79
N VAL A 337 -30.43 -3.43 23.99
CA VAL A 337 -31.48 -3.65 22.98
C VAL A 337 -31.86 -2.30 22.39
N ILE A 338 -31.64 -2.15 21.09
CA ILE A 338 -31.93 -0.93 20.33
C ILE A 338 -33.23 -1.14 19.55
N SER A 339 -34.16 -0.21 19.72
CA SER A 339 -35.43 -0.26 19.01
C SER A 339 -35.75 1.02 18.25
N GLY A 340 -36.64 0.93 17.26
CA GLY A 340 -37.01 2.05 16.40
C GLY A 340 -37.39 1.63 14.98
N PRO A 341 -37.84 2.55 14.11
CA PRO A 341 -38.15 2.25 12.72
C PRO A 341 -36.92 1.76 11.94
N ASN A 342 -37.12 1.00 10.85
CA ASN A 342 -36.01 0.43 10.07
C ASN A 342 -35.14 1.51 9.41
N ALA A 343 -35.74 2.62 9.00
CA ALA A 343 -35.03 3.81 8.50
C ALA A 343 -34.31 4.63 9.61
N GLY A 344 -34.40 4.21 10.88
CA GLY A 344 -33.80 4.88 12.04
C GLY A 344 -32.29 4.62 12.22
N GLY A 345 -31.67 3.78 11.38
CA GLY A 345 -30.22 3.58 11.39
C GLY A 345 -29.69 2.56 12.41
N LYS A 346 -30.55 1.65 12.90
CA LYS A 346 -30.18 0.57 13.84
C LYS A 346 -28.99 -0.27 13.35
N THR A 347 -29.03 -0.70 12.08
CA THR A 347 -27.94 -1.44 11.43
C THR A 347 -26.64 -0.63 11.37
N VAL A 348 -26.73 0.69 11.16
CA VAL A 348 -25.57 1.58 11.12
C VAL A 348 -24.92 1.65 12.50
N VAL A 349 -25.68 1.65 13.59
CA VAL A 349 -25.14 1.59 14.96
C VAL A 349 -24.32 0.32 15.15
N LEU A 350 -24.88 -0.86 14.82
CA LEU A 350 -24.16 -2.14 14.94
C LEU A 350 -22.87 -2.15 14.13
N LYS A 351 -22.93 -1.75 12.85
CA LYS A 351 -21.74 -1.67 12.00
C LYS A 351 -20.72 -0.66 12.50
N THR A 352 -21.15 0.46 13.07
CA THR A 352 -20.25 1.47 13.66
C THR A 352 -19.48 0.89 14.83
N VAL A 353 -20.16 0.27 15.79
CA VAL A 353 -19.52 -0.33 16.97
C VAL A 353 -18.58 -1.47 16.56
N GLY A 354 -19.05 -2.36 15.68
CA GLY A 354 -18.25 -3.48 15.19
C GLY A 354 -17.00 -3.03 14.44
N LEU A 355 -17.13 -2.09 13.50
CA LEU A 355 -16.00 -1.56 12.75
C LEU A 355 -15.01 -0.84 13.67
N ILE A 356 -15.48 -0.05 14.65
CA ILE A 356 -14.62 0.60 15.64
C ILE A 356 -13.85 -0.42 16.47
N ALA A 357 -14.47 -1.52 16.89
CA ALA A 357 -13.80 -2.60 17.61
C ALA A 357 -12.70 -3.26 16.75
N LEU A 358 -12.97 -3.51 15.47
CA LEU A 358 -11.96 -4.04 14.54
C LEU A 358 -10.82 -3.04 14.29
N MET A 359 -11.16 -1.76 14.13
CA MET A 359 -10.18 -0.66 13.95
C MET A 359 -9.25 -0.54 15.15
N ALA A 360 -9.81 -0.44 16.36
CA ALA A 360 -9.05 -0.29 17.59
C ALA A 360 -8.07 -1.46 17.79
N GLN A 361 -8.55 -2.70 17.59
CA GLN A 361 -7.71 -3.90 17.70
C GLN A 361 -6.76 -4.11 16.53
N SER A 362 -6.90 -3.37 15.44
CA SER A 362 -5.91 -3.27 14.36
C SER A 362 -4.89 -2.16 14.59
N GLY A 363 -4.89 -1.53 15.77
CA GLY A 363 -3.98 -0.43 16.11
C GLY A 363 -4.28 0.87 15.35
N LEU A 364 -5.53 1.05 14.91
CA LEU A 364 -6.01 2.27 14.25
C LEU A 364 -6.70 3.17 15.27
N TYR A 365 -6.54 4.49 15.09
CA TYR A 365 -7.43 5.46 15.73
C TYR A 365 -8.85 5.32 15.19
N VAL A 366 -9.83 5.63 16.01
CA VAL A 366 -11.25 5.40 15.71
C VAL A 366 -12.03 6.72 15.54
N PRO A 367 -13.00 6.80 14.63
CA PRO A 367 -13.76 8.03 14.33
C PRO A 367 -14.76 8.37 15.44
N ALA A 368 -14.25 8.85 16.57
CA ALA A 368 -15.02 9.25 17.75
C ALA A 368 -14.32 10.43 18.42
N THR A 369 -15.05 11.16 19.28
CA THR A 369 -14.44 12.17 20.16
C THR A 369 -13.63 11.47 21.26
N ARG A 370 -14.21 10.46 21.90
CA ARG A 370 -13.54 9.58 22.88
C ARG A 370 -14.00 8.15 22.70
N ALA A 371 -13.09 7.21 22.90
CA ALA A 371 -13.37 5.79 22.77
C ALA A 371 -12.60 4.98 23.82
N THR A 372 -13.29 4.11 24.54
CA THR A 372 -12.73 3.12 25.47
C THR A 372 -13.35 1.77 25.15
N LEU A 373 -12.52 0.75 24.92
CA LEU A 373 -12.98 -0.58 24.55
C LEU A 373 -12.17 -1.66 25.28
N PRO A 374 -12.78 -2.79 25.65
CA PRO A 374 -12.02 -3.98 26.01
C PRO A 374 -11.32 -4.56 24.77
N VAL A 375 -10.39 -5.48 25.00
CA VAL A 375 -9.89 -6.36 23.94
C VAL A 375 -10.84 -7.55 23.81
N PHE A 376 -11.57 -7.61 22.70
CA PHE A 376 -12.46 -8.72 22.37
C PHE A 376 -11.69 -9.85 21.70
N THR A 377 -11.71 -11.04 22.30
CA THR A 377 -11.16 -12.25 21.68
C THR A 377 -11.96 -12.65 20.45
N GLN A 378 -13.26 -12.31 20.45
CA GLN A 378 -14.20 -12.58 19.38
C GLN A 378 -15.10 -11.37 19.13
N VAL A 379 -15.30 -11.04 17.86
CA VAL A 379 -16.39 -10.18 17.40
C VAL A 379 -17.23 -11.08 16.50
N LEU A 380 -18.51 -11.22 16.81
CA LEU A 380 -19.45 -12.07 16.08
C LEU A 380 -20.65 -11.23 15.66
N ALA A 381 -20.99 -11.26 14.38
CA ALA A 381 -22.02 -10.40 13.82
C ALA A 381 -23.00 -11.18 12.94
N ASP A 382 -24.29 -11.01 13.22
CA ASP A 382 -25.38 -11.37 12.34
C ASP A 382 -26.08 -10.08 11.89
N ILE A 383 -25.64 -9.55 10.74
CA ILE A 383 -26.14 -8.31 10.14
C ILE A 383 -26.39 -8.60 8.66
N GLY A 384 -27.63 -8.45 8.19
CA GLY A 384 -28.05 -8.89 6.85
C GLY A 384 -28.85 -7.85 6.07
N ASP A 385 -28.82 -7.99 4.74
CA ASP A 385 -29.52 -7.12 3.79
C ASP A 385 -30.82 -7.80 3.33
N GLN A 386 -31.97 -7.38 3.87
CA GLN A 386 -33.27 -8.06 3.67
C GLN A 386 -33.95 -7.78 2.30
N GLN A 387 -33.24 -7.33 1.27
CA GLN A 387 -33.88 -6.73 0.09
C GLN A 387 -34.31 -7.69 -1.05
N SER A 388 -34.37 -9.01 -0.85
CA SER A 388 -34.82 -9.95 -1.90
C SER A 388 -36.02 -10.81 -1.47
N ILE A 389 -37.17 -10.60 -2.12
CA ILE A 389 -38.44 -11.32 -1.89
C ILE A 389 -38.34 -12.82 -2.24
N ALA A 390 -37.45 -13.21 -3.16
CA ALA A 390 -37.19 -14.61 -3.49
C ALA A 390 -36.28 -15.33 -2.46
N ALA A 391 -35.69 -14.58 -1.51
CA ALA A 391 -34.73 -15.10 -0.54
C ALA A 391 -35.34 -15.44 0.83
N ASN A 392 -36.57 -15.04 1.15
CA ASN A 392 -37.09 -15.02 2.53
C ASN A 392 -36.96 -16.31 3.36
N LEU A 393 -37.12 -17.52 2.79
CA LEU A 393 -36.88 -18.77 3.55
C LEU A 393 -35.38 -19.09 3.72
N SER A 394 -34.59 -18.74 2.71
CA SER A 394 -33.13 -18.91 2.69
C SER A 394 -32.44 -17.94 3.65
N THR A 395 -32.97 -16.72 3.80
CA THR A 395 -32.44 -15.68 4.68
C THR A 395 -32.64 -16.02 6.15
N PHE A 396 -33.86 -16.39 6.59
CA PHE A 396 -34.12 -16.78 7.98
C PHE A 396 -33.29 -17.99 8.42
N THR A 397 -33.27 -19.05 7.60
CA THR A 397 -32.48 -20.26 7.88
C THR A 397 -30.98 -19.94 7.96
N SER A 398 -30.48 -19.05 7.11
CA SER A 398 -29.09 -18.60 7.14
C SER A 398 -28.75 -17.77 8.39
N HIS A 399 -29.65 -16.87 8.81
CA HIS A 399 -29.52 -16.12 10.08
C HIS A 399 -29.51 -17.06 11.28
N MET A 400 -30.46 -17.99 11.35
CA MET A 400 -30.54 -18.95 12.46
C MET A 400 -29.32 -19.87 12.52
N ARG A 401 -28.83 -20.33 11.36
CA ARG A 401 -27.60 -21.11 11.29
C ARG A 401 -26.41 -20.30 11.79
N ASN A 402 -26.28 -19.03 11.38
CA ASN A 402 -25.22 -18.15 11.86
C ASN A 402 -25.26 -17.97 13.37
N ILE A 403 -26.45 -17.66 13.91
CA ILE A 403 -26.64 -17.45 15.34
C ILE A 403 -26.34 -18.73 16.11
N ALA A 404 -26.70 -19.91 15.59
CA ALA A 404 -26.33 -21.18 16.19
C ALA A 404 -24.80 -21.39 16.21
N GLU A 405 -24.11 -21.14 15.08
CA GLU A 405 -22.64 -21.20 14.99
C GLU A 405 -21.97 -20.21 15.97
N MET A 406 -22.53 -19.00 16.11
CA MET A 406 -22.09 -18.00 17.09
C MET A 406 -22.31 -18.49 18.52
N ALA A 407 -23.48 -19.06 18.83
CA ALA A 407 -23.82 -19.56 20.16
C ALA A 407 -22.96 -20.76 20.59
N GLU A 408 -22.55 -21.61 19.64
CA GLU A 408 -21.64 -22.74 19.88
C GLU A 408 -20.20 -22.29 20.15
N SER A 409 -19.76 -21.20 19.52
CA SER A 409 -18.35 -20.75 19.53
C SER A 409 -18.04 -19.60 20.50
N VAL A 410 -19.06 -18.93 21.04
CA VAL A 410 -18.87 -17.74 21.89
C VAL A 410 -18.10 -18.04 23.18
N SER A 411 -17.06 -17.24 23.41
CA SER A 411 -16.25 -17.23 24.63
C SER A 411 -15.90 -15.78 24.99
N PRO A 412 -16.47 -15.21 26.07
CA PRO A 412 -16.10 -13.89 26.54
C PRO A 412 -14.59 -13.76 26.82
N PRO A 413 -13.99 -12.55 26.67
CA PRO A 413 -14.63 -11.29 26.28
C PRO A 413 -14.96 -11.26 24.78
N ALA A 414 -16.24 -11.14 24.44
CA ALA A 414 -16.75 -11.21 23.07
C ALA A 414 -17.77 -10.10 22.81
N LEU A 415 -17.73 -9.53 21.61
CA LEU A 415 -18.72 -8.58 21.11
C LEU A 415 -19.70 -9.29 20.18
N ILE A 416 -20.97 -9.27 20.54
CA ILE A 416 -22.07 -9.89 19.80
C ILE A 416 -22.95 -8.79 19.20
N LEU A 417 -23.11 -8.81 17.88
CA LEU A 417 -23.94 -7.85 17.13
C LEU A 417 -25.06 -8.60 16.43
N LEU A 418 -26.31 -8.32 16.80
CA LEU A 418 -27.50 -8.99 16.28
C LEU A 418 -28.44 -7.97 15.65
N ASP A 419 -28.63 -8.02 14.33
CA ASP A 419 -29.54 -7.14 13.63
C ASP A 419 -30.91 -7.82 13.43
N GLU A 420 -31.97 -7.14 13.84
CA GLU A 420 -33.36 -7.57 13.66
C GLU A 420 -33.57 -9.04 14.09
N VAL A 421 -33.22 -9.35 15.33
CA VAL A 421 -33.26 -10.73 15.83
C VAL A 421 -34.69 -11.26 15.89
N GLY A 422 -34.88 -12.50 15.42
CA GLY A 422 -36.19 -13.16 15.39
C GLY A 422 -37.09 -12.79 14.21
N THR A 423 -36.59 -12.04 13.23
CA THR A 423 -37.37 -11.62 12.06
C THR A 423 -37.43 -12.71 10.98
N GLY A 424 -38.44 -12.66 10.10
CA GLY A 424 -38.60 -13.63 9.00
C GLY A 424 -39.44 -14.87 9.33
N THR A 425 -40.10 -14.90 10.49
CA THR A 425 -41.09 -15.93 10.89
C THR A 425 -42.35 -15.29 11.48
N ASP A 426 -43.29 -16.10 12.00
CA ASP A 426 -44.46 -15.64 12.74
C ASP A 426 -44.05 -14.61 13.84
N PRO A 427 -44.76 -13.47 13.98
CA PRO A 427 -44.37 -12.43 14.91
C PRO A 427 -44.24 -12.87 16.37
N ASP A 428 -45.10 -13.76 16.84
CA ASP A 428 -45.09 -14.20 18.23
C ASP A 428 -43.94 -15.19 18.47
N GLU A 429 -43.74 -16.13 17.54
CA GLU A 429 -42.61 -17.06 17.56
C GLU A 429 -41.26 -16.32 17.44
N GLY A 430 -41.19 -15.36 16.52
CA GLY A 430 -40.01 -14.55 16.26
C GLY A 430 -39.62 -13.69 17.44
N ALA A 431 -40.59 -13.07 18.11
CA ALA A 431 -40.34 -12.29 19.31
C ALA A 431 -39.83 -13.17 20.48
N ALA A 432 -40.44 -14.34 20.69
CA ALA A 432 -40.00 -15.28 21.73
C ALA A 432 -38.57 -15.81 21.46
N LEU A 433 -38.28 -16.12 20.20
CA LEU A 433 -36.96 -16.55 19.75
C LEU A 433 -35.91 -15.45 19.94
N GLY A 434 -36.25 -14.21 19.57
CA GLY A 434 -35.38 -13.05 19.76
C GLY A 434 -35.01 -12.84 21.22
N VAL A 435 -35.98 -12.95 22.14
CA VAL A 435 -35.72 -12.88 23.60
C VAL A 435 -34.78 -13.99 24.03
N ALA A 436 -35.04 -15.25 23.62
CA ALA A 436 -34.21 -16.38 24.00
C ALA A 436 -32.76 -16.26 23.52
N ILE A 437 -32.55 -15.75 22.29
CA ILE A 437 -31.22 -15.54 21.72
C ILE A 437 -30.45 -14.46 22.48
N VAL A 438 -31.07 -13.29 22.71
CA VAL A 438 -30.39 -12.18 23.41
C VAL A 438 -30.11 -12.56 24.87
N ASP A 439 -31.06 -13.18 25.55
CA ASP A 439 -30.90 -13.68 26.92
C ASP A 439 -29.79 -14.74 27.00
N PHE A 440 -29.64 -15.60 26.00
CA PHE A 440 -28.54 -16.57 25.95
C PHE A 440 -27.16 -15.87 25.96
N PHE A 441 -26.92 -14.90 25.07
CA PHE A 441 -25.63 -14.20 25.02
C PHE A 441 -25.40 -13.31 26.24
N HIS A 442 -26.46 -12.69 26.76
CA HIS A 442 -26.43 -11.93 28.00
C HIS A 442 -25.96 -12.82 29.18
N ARG A 443 -26.58 -13.99 29.38
CA ARG A 443 -26.19 -14.95 30.43
C ARG A 443 -24.80 -15.54 30.25
N LYS A 444 -24.28 -15.55 29.03
CA LYS A 444 -22.89 -15.92 28.75
C LYS A 444 -21.89 -14.85 29.19
N GLY A 445 -22.33 -13.63 29.53
CA GLY A 445 -21.46 -12.52 29.90
C GLY A 445 -20.75 -11.88 28.70
N ALA A 446 -21.35 -11.98 27.51
CA ALA A 446 -20.83 -11.34 26.31
C ALA A 446 -21.40 -9.93 26.16
N THR A 447 -20.57 -8.98 25.70
CA THR A 447 -21.01 -7.64 25.32
C THR A 447 -21.92 -7.75 24.11
N THR A 448 -23.22 -7.53 24.30
CA THR A 448 -24.25 -7.84 23.29
C THR A 448 -25.01 -6.59 22.90
N ILE A 449 -25.07 -6.29 21.60
CA ILE A 449 -25.91 -5.22 21.06
C ILE A 449 -26.87 -5.86 20.06
N ALA A 450 -28.16 -5.76 20.35
CA ALA A 450 -29.21 -6.33 19.54
C ALA A 450 -30.17 -5.25 19.06
N THR A 451 -30.65 -5.35 17.82
CA THR A 451 -31.70 -4.47 17.30
C THR A 451 -33.00 -5.25 17.11
N THR A 452 -34.14 -4.57 17.28
CA THR A 452 -35.45 -5.21 17.13
C THR A 452 -36.55 -4.23 16.75
N HIS A 453 -37.58 -4.76 16.08
CA HIS A 453 -38.88 -4.11 15.96
C HIS A 453 -39.95 -4.73 16.86
N TYR A 454 -39.67 -5.85 17.52
CA TYR A 454 -40.64 -6.58 18.34
C TYR A 454 -40.80 -5.94 19.72
N ASN A 455 -42.05 -5.65 20.10
CA ASN A 455 -42.36 -5.10 21.42
C ASN A 455 -42.03 -6.05 22.58
N PRO A 456 -42.23 -7.38 22.50
CA PRO A 456 -41.87 -8.28 23.61
C PRO A 456 -40.39 -8.21 23.99
N LEU A 457 -39.47 -8.05 23.03
CA LEU A 457 -38.04 -7.91 23.34
C LEU A 457 -37.73 -6.58 24.05
N LYS A 458 -38.43 -5.49 23.69
CA LYS A 458 -38.32 -4.21 24.42
C LYS A 458 -38.81 -4.34 25.86
N THR A 459 -39.95 -5.02 26.06
CA THR A 459 -40.52 -5.23 27.39
C THR A 459 -39.59 -6.07 28.26
N TRP A 460 -39.00 -7.13 27.69
CA TRP A 460 -38.00 -7.92 28.38
C TRP A 460 -36.75 -7.09 28.74
N ALA A 461 -36.21 -6.31 27.81
CA ALA A 461 -35.03 -5.47 28.04
C ALA A 461 -35.23 -4.45 29.17
N SER A 462 -36.45 -3.91 29.35
CA SER A 462 -36.76 -3.00 30.45
C SER A 462 -36.90 -3.69 31.82
N GLN A 463 -37.00 -5.02 31.86
CA GLN A 463 -37.21 -5.79 33.09
C GLN A 463 -35.97 -6.60 33.49
N ALA A 464 -35.12 -6.97 32.53
CA ALA A 464 -33.92 -7.76 32.76
C ALA A 464 -32.83 -6.93 33.43
N GLU A 465 -32.22 -7.48 34.48
CA GLU A 465 -31.07 -6.86 35.15
C GLU A 465 -29.85 -6.85 34.23
N GLY A 466 -29.11 -5.75 34.19
CA GLY A 466 -27.91 -5.60 33.35
C GLY A 466 -28.17 -5.47 31.85
N VAL A 467 -29.42 -5.20 31.46
CA VAL A 467 -29.81 -4.90 30.08
C VAL A 467 -30.25 -3.44 29.98
N LEU A 468 -29.71 -2.73 28.99
CA LEU A 468 -30.11 -1.37 28.64
C LEU A 468 -31.10 -1.39 27.48
N ASN A 469 -32.12 -0.56 27.57
CA ASN A 469 -33.07 -0.33 26.49
C ASN A 469 -32.78 1.04 25.85
N ALA A 470 -32.45 1.04 24.56
CA ALA A 470 -32.16 2.22 23.77
C ALA A 470 -33.14 2.36 22.61
N SER A 471 -33.38 3.58 22.16
CA SER A 471 -34.17 3.87 20.98
C SER A 471 -33.41 4.79 20.05
N VAL A 472 -33.56 4.62 18.73
CA VAL A 472 -33.06 5.58 17.75
C VAL A 472 -34.17 6.55 17.35
N GLU A 473 -33.93 7.85 17.51
CA GLU A 473 -34.84 8.88 17.03
C GLU A 473 -34.76 9.08 15.49
N PHE A 474 -35.89 9.44 14.88
CA PHE A 474 -36.05 9.70 13.44
C PHE A 474 -36.79 11.03 13.23
N ASP A 475 -36.26 11.90 12.39
CA ASP A 475 -36.92 13.16 12.04
C ASP A 475 -37.89 12.94 10.87
N GLU A 476 -39.19 13.00 11.18
CA GLU A 476 -40.28 12.81 10.21
C GLU A 476 -40.34 13.90 9.13
N VAL A 477 -39.75 15.07 9.36
CA VAL A 477 -39.75 16.20 8.41
C VAL A 477 -38.60 16.06 7.41
N THR A 478 -37.41 15.71 7.88
CA THR A 478 -36.23 15.56 7.01
C THR A 478 -36.05 14.16 6.46
N LEU A 479 -36.83 13.18 6.94
CA LEU A 479 -36.70 11.74 6.66
C LEU A 479 -35.29 11.21 6.94
N ARG A 480 -34.62 11.79 7.94
CA ARG A 480 -33.25 11.42 8.32
C ARG A 480 -33.22 10.88 9.75
N PRO A 481 -32.46 9.81 10.01
CA PRO A 481 -32.19 9.36 11.37
C PRO A 481 -31.41 10.45 12.13
N THR A 482 -31.84 10.75 13.36
CA THR A 482 -31.15 11.70 14.25
C THR A 482 -30.14 11.02 15.17
N TYR A 483 -30.22 9.68 15.29
CA TYR A 483 -29.34 8.82 16.10
C TYR A 483 -29.15 9.31 17.54
N ARG A 484 -30.16 9.99 18.09
CA ARG A 484 -30.24 10.36 19.50
C ARG A 484 -30.88 9.26 20.31
#